data_AF-A0A147EYX7-F1
#
_entry.id   AF-A0A147EYX7-F1
#
_cell.length_a   1.000
_cell.length_b   1.000
_cell.length_c   1.000
_cell.angle_alpha   90.00
_cell.angle_beta   90.00
_cell.angle_gamma   90.00
#
_symmetry.space_group_name_H-M   'P 1'
#
loop_
_entity.id
_entity.type
_entity.pdbx_description
1 polymer ?
#
loop_
_entity_poly.entity_id
_entity_poly.type
_entity_poly.pdbx_seq_one_letter_code
_entity_poly.pdbx_strand_id
1 'polypeptide(L)'
;MTSLPAGVEFRRLHIPASITGDDAADFRAMTRVRNLVYAEISGHDDHAMPADELLPNFQPDPAQVRFSWLAVLDGEVVGRVGLDLPQEEGARSGFWLVELRRSVWGRGIGRAAYALVEQTAREHGRTVLQSWAEHPAADGPHLNAPTGFGSVPHDHIARYFLASGHTLEQVERNSALDLTTAEPRLRELLAEAEAASTGYRVVQWTLPTPDEFVDAMALMKERMVTDAPAAGLEFDEEEWDAERLRRYERTYLDAGRLLLVTAAQHIDSGDLVAFNELAIGKDRTAATSQHDTLVVRTHRGHRLGLLVKCAGLLAWREIAPHSPRVLTYNAEENRPMLSINEAIGFVPVAYEGAWKKVLV
;
A
#
# COMPACT_ATOMS: atom_id res chain seq x y z
N MET A 1 2.67 -13.72 29.30
CA MET A 1 3.89 -13.20 28.63
C MET A 1 4.63 -14.37 28.01
N THR A 2 4.70 -14.43 26.69
CA THR A 2 5.53 -15.43 25.99
C THR A 2 6.98 -15.12 26.30
N SER A 3 7.74 -16.06 26.87
CA SER A 3 9.18 -15.85 27.08
C SER A 3 9.86 -15.64 25.72
N LEU A 4 10.67 -14.60 25.62
CA LEU A 4 11.46 -14.32 24.44
C LEU A 4 12.39 -15.52 24.15
N PRO A 5 12.50 -16.01 22.90
CA PRO A 5 13.47 -17.07 22.59
C PRO A 5 14.90 -16.63 22.93
N ALA A 6 15.76 -17.59 23.28
CA ALA A 6 17.15 -17.28 23.61
C ALA A 6 17.87 -16.60 22.44
N GLY A 7 18.69 -15.59 22.74
CA GLY A 7 19.45 -14.82 21.75
C GLY A 7 18.63 -13.78 20.98
N VAL A 8 17.31 -13.71 21.19
CA VAL A 8 16.45 -12.73 20.52
C VAL A 8 16.42 -11.42 21.32
N GLU A 9 16.31 -10.30 20.62
CA GLU A 9 16.04 -8.96 21.16
C GLU A 9 15.06 -8.24 20.22
N PHE A 10 14.06 -7.54 20.78
CA PHE A 10 13.29 -6.54 20.03
C PHE A 10 13.79 -5.15 20.39
N ARG A 11 14.60 -4.57 19.51
CA ARG A 11 15.20 -3.26 19.74
C ARG A 11 14.33 -2.17 19.15
N ARG A 12 13.99 -1.16 19.95
CA ARG A 12 13.25 0.01 19.46
C ARG A 12 14.05 0.69 18.35
N LEU A 13 13.42 0.91 17.20
CA LEU A 13 14.06 1.58 16.08
C LEU A 13 14.06 3.10 16.33
N HIS A 14 15.25 3.69 16.35
CA HIS A 14 15.43 5.13 16.26
C HIS A 14 15.27 5.58 14.80
N ILE A 15 14.50 6.64 14.57
CA ILE A 15 14.31 7.20 13.22
C ILE A 15 15.29 8.37 13.06
N PRO A 16 16.30 8.26 12.18
CA PRO A 16 17.28 9.30 12.00
C PRO A 16 16.69 10.49 11.24
N ALA A 17 17.26 11.69 11.43
CA ALA A 17 16.90 12.85 10.62
C ALA A 17 17.46 12.77 9.19
N SER A 18 18.55 12.02 8.99
CA SER A 18 19.18 11.80 7.69
C SER A 18 19.76 10.39 7.59
N ILE A 19 19.67 9.78 6.42
CA ILE A 19 20.20 8.43 6.21
C ILE A 19 21.74 8.36 6.24
N THR A 20 22.42 9.50 6.08
CA THR A 20 23.88 9.61 6.15
C THR A 20 24.37 9.89 7.57
N GLY A 21 23.47 10.03 8.54
CA GLY A 21 23.80 10.23 9.94
C GLY A 21 24.46 9.00 10.57
N ASP A 22 25.24 9.25 11.63
CA ASP A 22 25.89 8.21 12.43
C ASP A 22 24.86 7.33 13.16
N ASP A 23 23.69 7.90 13.48
CA ASP A 23 22.56 7.25 14.14
C ASP A 23 21.67 6.41 13.20
N ALA A 24 21.93 6.44 11.88
CA ALA A 24 21.08 5.80 10.88
C ALA A 24 21.39 4.30 10.62
N ALA A 25 22.34 3.71 11.36
CA ALA A 25 22.76 2.32 11.15
C ALA A 25 21.61 1.31 11.27
N ASP A 26 20.80 1.43 12.33
CA ASP A 26 19.67 0.54 12.57
C ASP A 26 18.55 0.74 11.52
N PHE A 27 18.33 1.97 11.05
CA PHE A 27 17.38 2.25 9.97
C PHE A 27 17.82 1.63 8.64
N ARG A 28 19.12 1.76 8.28
CA ARG A 28 19.68 1.08 7.11
C ARG A 28 19.55 -0.45 7.22
N ALA A 29 19.78 -1.01 8.40
CA ALA A 29 19.61 -2.44 8.65
C ALA A 29 18.14 -2.89 8.53
N MET A 30 17.20 -2.10 9.07
CA MET A 30 15.75 -2.31 8.92
C MET A 30 15.35 -2.34 7.45
N THR A 31 15.77 -1.34 6.66
CA THR A 31 15.45 -1.27 5.24
C THR A 31 16.03 -2.45 4.46
N ARG A 32 17.28 -2.82 4.75
CA ARG A 32 17.93 -3.98 4.14
C ARG A 32 17.12 -5.25 4.39
N VAL A 33 16.75 -5.52 5.65
CA VAL A 33 16.00 -6.74 5.97
C VAL A 33 14.59 -6.72 5.40
N ARG A 34 13.90 -5.57 5.40
CA ARG A 34 12.61 -5.37 4.71
C ARG A 34 12.68 -5.79 3.25
N ASN A 35 13.64 -5.24 2.49
CA ASN A 35 13.78 -5.52 1.06
C ASN A 35 14.10 -7.00 0.81
N LEU A 36 14.89 -7.63 1.68
CA LEU A 36 15.19 -9.06 1.59
C LEU A 36 13.97 -9.94 1.90
N VAL A 37 13.11 -9.54 2.85
CA VAL A 37 11.86 -10.26 3.14
C VAL A 37 10.91 -10.18 1.95
N TYR A 38 10.69 -8.98 1.38
CA TYR A 38 9.83 -8.86 0.18
C TYR A 38 10.37 -9.66 -1.00
N ALA A 39 11.68 -9.62 -1.25
CA ALA A 39 12.29 -10.43 -2.31
C ALA A 39 12.16 -11.95 -2.06
N GLU A 40 12.20 -12.40 -0.80
CA GLU A 40 11.91 -13.80 -0.46
C GLU A 40 10.45 -14.18 -0.73
N ILE A 41 9.51 -13.25 -0.52
CA ILE A 41 8.07 -13.48 -0.75
C ILE A 41 7.76 -13.53 -2.23
N SER A 42 8.10 -12.48 -2.98
CA SER A 42 7.72 -12.32 -4.38
C SER A 42 8.66 -12.99 -5.39
N GLY A 43 9.90 -13.30 -4.97
CA GLY A 43 10.94 -13.84 -5.84
C GLY A 43 11.62 -12.80 -6.75
N HIS A 44 11.36 -11.51 -6.54
CA HIS A 44 11.95 -10.39 -7.29
C HIS A 44 12.07 -9.14 -6.41
N ASP A 45 12.70 -8.08 -6.91
CA ASP A 45 12.97 -6.85 -6.17
C ASP A 45 12.04 -5.68 -6.50
N ASP A 46 10.93 -5.90 -7.23
CA ASP A 46 9.94 -4.86 -7.57
C ASP A 46 9.40 -4.04 -6.35
N HIS A 47 9.51 -4.55 -5.12
CA HIS A 47 9.11 -3.84 -3.87
C HIS A 47 10.28 -3.24 -3.07
N ALA A 48 11.50 -3.35 -3.59
CA ALA A 48 12.69 -2.83 -2.94
C ALA A 48 12.62 -1.30 -2.90
N MET A 49 12.90 -0.74 -1.73
CA MET A 49 13.01 0.70 -1.57
C MET A 49 14.32 1.04 -0.85
N PRO A 50 15.19 1.90 -1.41
CA PRO A 50 16.38 2.38 -0.72
C PRO A 50 16.04 3.09 0.59
N ALA A 51 16.99 3.10 1.51
CA ALA A 51 16.72 3.61 2.86
C ALA A 51 16.47 5.12 2.89
N ASP A 52 17.05 5.88 1.97
CA ASP A 52 16.77 7.30 1.84
C ASP A 52 15.41 7.60 1.19
N GLU A 53 14.90 6.68 0.36
CA GLU A 53 13.53 6.75 -0.15
C GLU A 53 12.48 6.32 0.89
N LEU A 54 12.84 5.40 1.79
CA LEU A 54 11.96 4.91 2.84
C LEU A 54 11.83 5.90 4.00
N LEU A 55 12.92 6.59 4.36
CA LEU A 55 13.02 7.42 5.56
C LEU A 55 11.93 8.50 5.70
N PRO A 56 11.52 9.24 4.65
CA PRO A 56 10.47 10.23 4.76
C PRO A 56 9.13 9.67 5.29
N ASN A 57 8.81 8.41 4.97
CA ASN A 57 7.59 7.75 5.45
C ASN A 57 7.61 7.41 6.94
N PHE A 58 8.76 7.54 7.62
CA PHE A 58 8.93 7.25 9.04
C PHE A 58 9.08 8.53 9.89
N GLN A 59 9.08 9.70 9.26
CA GLN A 59 9.13 10.96 9.99
C GLN A 59 7.84 11.16 10.80
N PRO A 60 7.89 11.91 11.92
CA PRO A 60 6.72 12.14 12.75
C PRO A 60 5.53 12.69 11.96
N ASP A 61 4.34 12.13 12.20
CA ASP A 61 3.07 12.56 11.61
C ASP A 61 2.05 12.77 12.73
N PRO A 62 1.40 13.94 12.85
CA PRO A 62 0.34 14.14 13.83
C PRO A 62 -0.86 13.19 13.65
N ALA A 63 -1.12 12.69 12.44
CA ALA A 63 -2.25 11.80 12.17
C ALA A 63 -2.00 10.35 12.63
N GLN A 64 -0.75 9.99 12.94
CA GLN A 64 -0.37 8.61 13.24
C GLN A 64 0.80 8.51 14.22
N VAL A 65 0.65 7.69 15.26
CA VAL A 65 1.78 7.28 16.09
C VAL A 65 2.32 5.95 15.57
N ARG A 66 3.58 5.96 15.14
CA ARG A 66 4.30 4.77 14.66
C ARG A 66 5.20 4.18 15.74
N PHE A 67 5.11 2.86 15.87
CA PHE A 67 6.03 2.03 16.61
C PHE A 67 6.79 1.11 15.66
N SER A 68 8.11 1.05 15.81
CA SER A 68 8.97 0.19 15.00
C SER A 68 10.07 -0.44 15.85
N TRP A 69 10.35 -1.71 15.62
CA TRP A 69 11.42 -2.44 16.26
C TRP A 69 12.18 -3.31 15.25
N LEU A 70 13.46 -3.52 15.52
CA LEU A 70 14.25 -4.56 14.89
C LEU A 70 14.04 -5.88 15.64
N ALA A 71 13.88 -6.97 14.91
CA ALA A 71 14.06 -8.30 15.45
C ALA A 71 15.53 -8.69 15.26
N VAL A 72 16.26 -8.83 16.36
CA VAL A 72 17.69 -9.16 16.37
C VAL A 72 17.86 -10.57 16.96
N LEU A 73 18.66 -11.41 16.31
CA LEU A 73 19.03 -12.74 16.78
C LEU A 73 20.54 -12.84 16.83
N ASP A 74 21.10 -13.06 18.02
CA ASP A 74 22.56 -13.20 18.23
C ASP A 74 23.38 -12.05 17.62
N GLY A 75 22.84 -10.84 17.68
CA GLY A 75 23.45 -9.62 17.13
C GLY A 75 23.13 -9.33 15.66
N GLU A 76 22.48 -10.25 14.93
CA GLU A 76 22.07 -10.05 13.53
C GLU A 76 20.62 -9.54 13.43
N VAL A 77 20.37 -8.52 12.61
CA VAL A 77 19.01 -8.08 12.27
C VAL A 77 18.36 -9.09 11.31
N VAL A 78 17.36 -9.83 11.82
CA VAL A 78 16.67 -10.91 11.10
C VAL A 78 15.23 -10.56 10.70
N GLY A 79 14.77 -9.37 11.08
CA GLY A 79 13.48 -8.85 10.64
C GLY A 79 13.10 -7.53 11.30
N ARG A 80 11.85 -7.12 11.09
CA ARG A 80 11.27 -5.91 11.67
C ARG A 80 9.86 -6.16 12.19
N VAL A 81 9.46 -5.32 13.13
CA VAL A 81 8.12 -5.30 13.74
C VAL A 81 7.63 -3.87 13.68
N GLY A 82 6.36 -3.67 13.31
CA GLY A 82 5.75 -2.35 13.20
C GLY A 82 4.34 -2.34 13.78
N LEU A 83 3.94 -1.21 14.33
CA LEU A 83 2.58 -0.92 14.76
C LEU A 83 2.29 0.56 14.53
N ASP A 84 1.31 0.84 13.69
CA ASP A 84 0.82 2.17 13.33
C ASP A 84 -0.54 2.41 13.95
N LEU A 85 -0.65 3.51 14.68
CA LEU A 85 -1.84 3.87 15.43
C LEU A 85 -2.40 5.19 14.90
N PRO A 86 -3.48 5.17 14.10
CA PRO A 86 -4.22 6.38 13.75
C PRO A 86 -4.59 7.19 15.00
N GLN A 87 -4.61 8.53 14.86
CA GLN A 87 -4.86 9.47 15.95
C GLN A 87 -6.18 10.23 15.84
N GLU A 88 -7.03 9.86 14.87
CA GLU A 88 -8.37 10.45 14.71
C GLU A 88 -9.22 10.25 15.98
N GLU A 89 -10.20 11.13 16.19
CA GLU A 89 -11.07 11.05 17.36
C GLU A 89 -11.83 9.72 17.37
N GLY A 90 -11.72 8.98 18.48
CA GLY A 90 -12.36 7.67 18.62
C GLY A 90 -11.63 6.50 17.96
N ALA A 91 -10.43 6.70 17.39
CA ALA A 91 -9.67 5.65 16.70
C ALA A 91 -9.48 4.39 17.56
N ARG A 92 -9.93 3.25 17.03
CA ARG A 92 -9.90 1.94 17.72
C ARG A 92 -8.90 0.97 17.13
N SER A 93 -8.42 1.28 15.93
CA SER A 93 -7.62 0.41 15.09
C SER A 93 -6.12 0.55 15.37
N GLY A 94 -5.37 -0.49 15.02
CA GLY A 94 -3.92 -0.48 14.93
C GLY A 94 -3.47 -1.38 13.79
N PHE A 95 -2.62 -0.87 12.92
CA PHE A 95 -2.09 -1.59 11.77
C PHE A 95 -0.71 -2.12 12.08
N TRP A 96 -0.46 -3.41 11.87
CA TRP A 96 0.80 -4.01 12.32
C TRP A 96 1.46 -4.87 11.25
N LEU A 97 2.76 -5.07 11.43
CA LEU A 97 3.56 -6.00 10.64
C LEU A 97 4.55 -6.76 11.53
N VAL A 98 4.80 -8.02 11.18
CA VAL A 98 5.94 -8.81 11.65
C VAL A 98 6.56 -9.46 10.43
N GLU A 99 7.70 -8.93 10.01
CA GLU A 99 8.41 -9.36 8.81
C GLU A 99 9.75 -9.98 9.23
N LEU A 100 9.90 -11.29 9.01
CA LEU A 100 11.08 -12.06 9.40
C LEU A 100 11.62 -12.82 8.19
N ARG A 101 12.95 -12.89 8.06
CA ARG A 101 13.61 -13.75 7.08
C ARG A 101 13.16 -15.20 7.22
N ARG A 102 12.94 -15.90 6.11
CA ARG A 102 12.53 -17.31 6.09
C ARG A 102 13.47 -18.22 6.88
N SER A 103 14.76 -17.90 6.92
CA SER A 103 15.80 -18.66 7.64
C SER A 103 15.62 -18.74 9.16
N VAL A 104 14.83 -17.83 9.75
CA VAL A 104 14.57 -17.79 11.20
C VAL A 104 13.14 -18.18 11.59
N TRP A 105 12.34 -18.64 10.64
CA TRP A 105 11.00 -19.14 10.92
C TRP A 105 11.01 -20.37 11.83
N GLY A 106 9.88 -20.60 12.52
CA GLY A 106 9.73 -21.76 13.42
C GLY A 106 10.47 -21.64 14.77
N ARG A 107 11.16 -20.53 15.03
CA ARG A 107 11.93 -20.31 16.28
C ARG A 107 11.17 -19.56 17.39
N GLY A 108 9.87 -19.30 17.19
CA GLY A 108 9.04 -18.56 18.15
C GLY A 108 9.19 -17.03 18.11
N ILE A 109 10.10 -16.47 17.30
CA ILE A 109 10.33 -15.02 17.17
C ILE A 109 9.05 -14.29 16.77
N GLY A 110 8.35 -14.76 15.73
CA GLY A 110 7.11 -14.12 15.26
C GLY A 110 5.99 -14.09 16.30
N ARG A 111 5.90 -15.14 17.15
CA ARG A 111 4.94 -15.17 18.27
C ARG A 111 5.29 -14.15 19.34
N ALA A 112 6.58 -14.03 19.67
CA ALA A 112 7.04 -13.05 20.65
C ALA A 112 6.89 -11.60 20.13
N ALA A 113 7.17 -11.37 18.84
CA ALA A 113 7.00 -10.09 18.17
C ALA A 113 5.54 -9.64 18.17
N TYR A 114 4.62 -10.54 17.84
CA TYR A 114 3.21 -10.24 17.88
C TYR A 114 2.70 -9.97 19.29
N ALA A 115 3.19 -10.68 20.30
CA ALA A 115 2.84 -10.38 21.70
C ALA A 115 3.27 -8.95 22.10
N LEU A 116 4.42 -8.46 21.62
CA LEU A 116 4.86 -7.08 21.80
C LEU A 116 3.92 -6.08 21.13
N VAL A 117 3.50 -6.35 19.88
CA VAL A 117 2.51 -5.53 19.16
C VAL A 117 1.20 -5.46 19.94
N GLU A 118 0.67 -6.61 20.35
CA GLU A 118 -0.62 -6.72 21.04
C GLU A 118 -0.61 -6.02 22.40
N GLN A 119 0.50 -6.12 23.13
CA GLN A 119 0.69 -5.39 24.38
C GLN A 119 0.74 -3.88 24.13
N THR A 120 1.57 -3.44 23.18
CA THR A 120 1.72 -2.00 22.87
C THR A 120 0.40 -1.40 22.42
N ALA A 121 -0.37 -2.10 21.58
CA ALA A 121 -1.68 -1.65 21.12
C ALA A 121 -2.67 -1.44 22.28
N ARG A 122 -2.72 -2.37 23.24
CA ARG A 122 -3.57 -2.23 24.44
C ARG A 122 -3.15 -1.08 25.33
N GLU A 123 -1.85 -0.88 25.52
CA GLU A 123 -1.31 0.25 26.30
C GLU A 123 -1.73 1.60 25.69
N HIS A 124 -2.00 1.64 24.38
CA HIS A 124 -2.48 2.81 23.66
C HIS A 124 -4.00 2.78 23.38
N GLY A 125 -4.75 1.94 24.11
CA GLY A 125 -6.21 1.91 24.07
C GLY A 125 -6.83 1.35 22.79
N ARG A 126 -6.05 0.64 21.96
CA ARG A 126 -6.58 0.04 20.73
C ARG A 126 -7.31 -1.26 21.02
N THR A 127 -8.42 -1.48 20.32
CA THR A 127 -9.27 -2.66 20.48
C THR A 127 -9.32 -3.53 19.23
N VAL A 128 -8.74 -3.08 18.11
CA VAL A 128 -8.73 -3.83 16.84
C VAL A 128 -7.33 -3.79 16.24
N LEU A 129 -6.82 -4.95 15.83
CA LEU A 129 -5.55 -5.09 15.15
C LEU A 129 -5.76 -5.64 13.75
N GLN A 130 -5.10 -5.00 12.77
CA GLN A 130 -5.22 -5.34 11.36
C GLN A 130 -3.86 -5.43 10.69
N SER A 131 -3.74 -6.31 9.71
CA SER A 131 -2.51 -6.49 8.95
C SER A 131 -2.81 -7.10 7.60
N TRP A 132 -1.95 -6.79 6.63
CA TRP A 132 -1.98 -7.37 5.31
C TRP A 132 -0.75 -8.25 5.12
N ALA A 133 -0.93 -9.38 4.45
CA ALA A 133 0.18 -10.25 4.13
C ALA A 133 0.00 -10.92 2.77
N GLU A 134 1.03 -10.80 1.93
CA GLU A 134 1.06 -11.47 0.63
C GLU A 134 1.24 -12.98 0.80
N HIS A 135 0.41 -13.71 0.06
CA HIS A 135 0.42 -15.16 -0.08
C HIS A 135 0.70 -15.51 -1.54
N PRO A 136 1.93 -15.95 -1.87
CA PRO A 136 2.23 -16.43 -3.21
C PRO A 136 1.29 -17.57 -3.61
N ALA A 137 0.86 -17.59 -4.87
CA ALA A 137 -0.01 -18.65 -5.37
C ALA A 137 0.64 -20.03 -5.12
N ALA A 138 -0.12 -20.94 -4.52
CA ALA A 138 0.34 -22.28 -4.18
C ALA A 138 -0.81 -23.27 -4.30
N ASP A 139 -0.51 -24.51 -4.68
CA ASP A 139 -1.49 -25.59 -4.68
C ASP A 139 -1.89 -26.00 -3.25
N GLY A 140 -3.05 -26.63 -3.12
CA GLY A 140 -3.51 -27.24 -1.87
C GLY A 140 -4.65 -26.49 -1.18
N PRO A 141 -4.85 -26.66 0.14
CA PRO A 141 -5.94 -26.05 0.86
C PRO A 141 -5.87 -24.52 0.85
N HIS A 142 -7.00 -23.87 0.63
CA HIS A 142 -7.16 -22.42 0.64
C HIS A 142 -8.15 -21.98 1.72
N LEU A 143 -7.99 -20.75 2.17
CA LEU A 143 -8.94 -20.03 3.01
C LEU A 143 -9.69 -19.04 2.12
N ASN A 144 -11.00 -19.19 2.01
CA ASN A 144 -11.84 -18.26 1.26
C ASN A 144 -12.13 -17.03 2.10
N ALA A 145 -12.13 -15.85 1.48
CA ALA A 145 -12.58 -14.64 2.15
C ALA A 145 -14.07 -14.75 2.51
N PRO A 146 -14.51 -14.21 3.67
CA PRO A 146 -15.93 -14.18 4.03
C PRO A 146 -16.77 -13.31 3.09
N THR A 147 -16.14 -12.44 2.30
CA THR A 147 -16.79 -11.64 1.24
C THR A 147 -17.35 -12.50 0.10
N GLY A 148 -16.88 -13.74 -0.03
CA GLY A 148 -17.18 -14.63 -1.15
C GLY A 148 -16.30 -14.38 -2.39
N PHE A 149 -15.34 -13.44 -2.31
CA PHE A 149 -14.43 -13.10 -3.39
C PHE A 149 -12.98 -13.33 -2.97
N GLY A 150 -12.27 -14.15 -3.75
CA GLY A 150 -10.86 -14.45 -3.50
C GLY A 150 -10.62 -15.48 -2.40
N SER A 151 -9.40 -16.00 -2.41
CA SER A 151 -8.91 -16.95 -1.42
C SER A 151 -7.40 -16.84 -1.32
N VAL A 152 -6.83 -17.14 -0.15
CA VAL A 152 -5.39 -17.26 0.04
C VAL A 152 -5.01 -18.70 0.38
N PRO A 153 -3.83 -19.18 -0.05
CA PRO A 153 -3.30 -20.47 0.40
C PRO A 153 -3.26 -20.57 1.93
N HIS A 154 -3.58 -21.75 2.48
CA HIS A 154 -3.41 -22.04 3.90
C HIS A 154 -1.94 -22.33 4.25
N ASP A 155 -1.07 -21.39 3.94
CA ASP A 155 0.38 -21.47 4.02
C ASP A 155 0.94 -21.19 5.43
N HIS A 156 2.26 -20.98 5.52
CA HIS A 156 2.91 -20.64 6.79
C HIS A 156 2.37 -19.35 7.42
N ILE A 157 2.09 -18.34 6.59
CA ILE A 157 1.65 -17.01 7.01
C ILE A 157 0.19 -17.07 7.48
N ALA A 158 -0.68 -17.74 6.73
CA ALA A 158 -2.08 -17.91 7.10
C ALA A 158 -2.22 -18.64 8.44
N ARG A 159 -1.44 -19.71 8.64
CA ARG A 159 -1.38 -20.43 9.92
C ARG A 159 -0.87 -19.55 11.06
N TYR A 160 0.08 -18.65 10.80
CA TYR A 160 0.57 -17.71 11.80
C TYR A 160 -0.49 -16.69 12.23
N PHE A 161 -1.24 -16.12 11.27
CA PHE A 161 -2.35 -15.21 11.57
C PHE A 161 -3.46 -15.88 12.38
N LEU A 162 -3.91 -17.06 11.94
CA LEU A 162 -4.91 -17.87 12.66
C LEU A 162 -4.44 -18.22 14.08
N ALA A 163 -3.19 -18.67 14.25
CA ALA A 163 -2.63 -18.99 15.56
C ALA A 163 -2.44 -17.76 16.47
N SER A 164 -2.40 -16.56 15.88
CA SER A 164 -2.34 -15.28 16.59
C SER A 164 -3.74 -14.73 16.92
N GLY A 165 -4.80 -15.44 16.50
CA GLY A 165 -6.20 -15.10 16.76
C GLY A 165 -6.81 -14.13 15.76
N HIS A 166 -6.21 -13.97 14.57
CA HIS A 166 -6.83 -13.20 13.49
C HIS A 166 -7.73 -14.08 12.63
N THR A 167 -8.71 -13.44 12.01
CA THR A 167 -9.55 -13.98 10.95
C THR A 167 -9.21 -13.28 9.63
N LEU A 168 -9.32 -14.03 8.52
CA LEU A 168 -9.26 -13.46 7.19
C LEU A 168 -10.56 -12.69 6.94
N GLU A 169 -10.47 -11.43 6.54
CA GLU A 169 -11.63 -10.57 6.29
C GLU A 169 -11.81 -10.26 4.80
N GLN A 170 -10.71 -10.08 4.07
CA GLN A 170 -10.71 -9.70 2.67
C GLN A 170 -9.49 -10.30 1.96
N VAL A 171 -9.58 -10.44 0.64
CA VAL A 171 -8.44 -10.78 -0.21
C VAL A 171 -8.27 -9.67 -1.23
N GLU A 172 -7.06 -9.16 -1.36
CA GLU A 172 -6.66 -8.26 -2.43
C GLU A 172 -5.86 -9.02 -3.49
N ARG A 173 -6.04 -8.61 -4.74
CA ARG A 173 -5.30 -9.11 -5.89
C ARG A 173 -4.16 -8.16 -6.22
N ASN A 174 -2.93 -8.64 -6.16
CA ASN A 174 -1.79 -7.99 -6.77
C ASN A 174 -1.76 -8.34 -8.26
N SER A 175 -1.76 -7.34 -9.14
CA SER A 175 -1.72 -7.52 -10.60
C SER A 175 -0.60 -6.72 -11.24
N ALA A 176 -0.01 -7.27 -12.30
CA ALA A 176 1.04 -6.63 -13.09
C ALA A 176 0.59 -6.33 -14.53
N LEU A 177 0.98 -5.17 -15.05
CA LEU A 177 0.88 -4.82 -16.48
C LEU A 177 2.29 -4.69 -17.07
N ASP A 178 2.56 -5.40 -18.16
CA ASP A 178 3.80 -5.24 -18.92
C ASP A 178 3.76 -3.95 -19.76
N LEU A 179 4.59 -2.97 -19.39
CA LEU A 179 4.64 -1.68 -20.09
C LEU A 179 5.32 -1.74 -21.45
N THR A 180 6.06 -2.82 -21.74
CA THR A 180 6.76 -2.97 -23.02
C THR A 180 5.82 -3.35 -24.16
N THR A 181 4.64 -3.86 -23.84
CA THR A 181 3.65 -4.35 -24.82
C THR A 181 2.27 -3.70 -24.71
N ALA A 182 1.99 -2.95 -23.64
CA ALA A 182 0.65 -2.40 -23.37
C ALA A 182 0.18 -1.25 -24.29
N GLU A 183 1.09 -0.50 -24.91
CA GLU A 183 0.76 0.76 -25.58
C GLU A 183 -0.38 0.67 -26.62
N PRO A 184 -0.41 -0.31 -27.56
CA PRO A 184 -1.48 -0.39 -28.55
C PRO A 184 -2.86 -0.54 -27.91
N ARG A 185 -2.98 -1.38 -26.87
CA ARG A 185 -4.22 -1.61 -26.14
C ARG A 185 -4.65 -0.38 -25.34
N LEU A 186 -3.69 0.32 -24.73
CA LEU A 186 -3.95 1.56 -24.00
C LEU A 186 -4.53 2.65 -24.91
N ARG A 187 -3.99 2.82 -26.13
CA ARG A 187 -4.48 3.82 -27.10
C ARG A 187 -5.89 3.51 -27.57
N GLU A 188 -6.20 2.25 -27.85
CA GLU A 188 -7.56 1.80 -28.22
C GLU A 188 -8.57 2.12 -27.12
N LEU A 189 -8.27 1.71 -25.88
CA LEU A 189 -9.13 1.92 -24.73
C LEU A 189 -9.29 3.40 -24.36
N LEU A 190 -8.23 4.20 -24.53
CA LEU A 190 -8.30 5.64 -24.30
C LEU A 190 -9.30 6.28 -25.26
N ALA A 191 -9.22 5.99 -26.56
CA ALA A 191 -10.15 6.54 -27.55
C ALA A 191 -11.62 6.16 -27.25
N GLU A 192 -11.87 4.93 -26.81
CA GLU A 192 -13.18 4.50 -26.35
C GLU A 192 -13.66 5.25 -25.09
N ALA A 193 -12.76 5.48 -24.14
CA ALA A 193 -13.08 6.19 -22.91
C ALA A 193 -13.37 7.67 -23.19
N GLU A 194 -12.58 8.33 -24.04
CA GLU A 194 -12.79 9.71 -24.50
C GLU A 194 -14.16 9.88 -25.17
N ALA A 195 -14.55 8.95 -26.04
CA ALA A 195 -15.87 8.97 -26.68
C ALA A 195 -17.04 8.87 -25.68
N ALA A 196 -16.84 8.19 -24.55
CA ALA A 196 -17.83 8.03 -23.49
C ALA A 196 -17.80 9.14 -22.42
N SER A 197 -16.80 10.03 -22.46
CA SER A 197 -16.52 11.03 -21.42
C SER A 197 -16.44 12.47 -21.95
N THR A 198 -17.21 12.79 -22.98
CA THR A 198 -17.19 14.11 -23.66
C THR A 198 -17.47 15.33 -22.76
N GLY A 199 -18.13 15.15 -21.61
CA GLY A 199 -18.34 16.20 -20.60
C GLY A 199 -17.18 16.41 -19.63
N TYR A 200 -16.05 15.74 -19.85
CA TYR A 200 -14.90 15.73 -18.97
C TYR A 200 -13.62 16.04 -19.74
N ARG A 201 -12.62 16.58 -19.04
CA ARG A 201 -11.27 16.75 -19.57
C ARG A 201 -10.25 16.12 -18.63
N VAL A 202 -9.18 15.57 -19.20
CA VAL A 202 -8.05 15.06 -18.43
C VAL A 202 -7.13 16.23 -18.05
N VAL A 203 -6.74 16.28 -16.78
CA VAL A 203 -5.70 17.16 -16.24
C VAL A 203 -4.63 16.30 -15.56
N GLN A 204 -3.36 16.67 -15.71
CA GLN A 204 -2.23 15.87 -15.25
C GLN A 204 -1.16 16.75 -14.63
N TRP A 205 -0.55 16.27 -13.55
CA TRP A 205 0.60 16.91 -12.93
C TRP A 205 1.47 15.89 -12.21
N THR A 206 2.77 16.16 -12.17
CA THR A 206 3.65 15.55 -11.17
C THR A 206 3.59 16.38 -9.89
N LEU A 207 3.82 15.74 -8.75
CA LEU A 207 3.87 16.47 -7.48
C LEU A 207 4.87 17.66 -7.52
N PRO A 208 4.57 18.76 -6.83
CA PRO A 208 3.40 18.99 -5.96
C PRO A 208 2.10 19.26 -6.75
N THR A 209 0.94 19.02 -6.14
CA THR A 209 -0.35 19.38 -6.73
C THR A 209 -0.43 20.90 -6.96
N PRO A 210 -0.81 21.39 -8.15
CA PRO A 210 -1.01 22.81 -8.41
C PRO A 210 -2.00 23.42 -7.41
N ASP A 211 -1.75 24.66 -6.98
CA ASP A 211 -2.54 25.31 -5.91
C ASP A 211 -4.06 25.31 -6.19
N GLU A 212 -4.45 25.44 -7.47
CA GLU A 212 -5.85 25.40 -7.90
C GLU A 212 -6.55 24.04 -7.70
N PHE A 213 -5.80 22.97 -7.49
CA PHE A 213 -6.32 21.61 -7.31
C PHE A 213 -6.14 21.05 -5.90
N VAL A 214 -5.50 21.77 -4.99
CA VAL A 214 -5.19 21.27 -3.63
C VAL A 214 -6.44 20.86 -2.88
N ASP A 215 -7.40 21.77 -2.76
CA ASP A 215 -8.65 21.50 -2.00
C ASP A 215 -9.47 20.39 -2.66
N ALA A 216 -9.53 20.38 -4.00
CA ALA A 216 -10.24 19.36 -4.75
C ALA A 216 -9.59 17.97 -4.57
N MET A 217 -8.26 17.89 -4.57
CA MET A 217 -7.54 16.64 -4.35
C MET A 217 -7.65 16.14 -2.91
N ALA A 218 -7.64 17.05 -1.92
CA ALA A 218 -7.87 16.68 -0.52
C ALA A 218 -9.26 16.01 -0.36
N LEU A 219 -10.31 16.62 -0.94
CA LEU A 219 -11.65 16.04 -0.96
C LEU A 219 -11.71 14.68 -1.70
N MET A 220 -10.94 14.51 -2.78
CA MET A 220 -10.87 13.22 -3.49
C MET A 220 -10.19 12.13 -2.65
N LYS A 221 -9.17 12.48 -1.86
CA LYS A 221 -8.50 11.55 -0.93
C LYS A 221 -9.42 11.16 0.24
N GLU A 222 -10.14 12.12 0.82
CA GLU A 222 -11.16 11.86 1.85
C GLU A 222 -12.22 10.85 1.35
N ARG A 223 -12.76 11.08 0.14
CA ARG A 223 -13.76 10.19 -0.46
C ARG A 223 -13.24 8.77 -0.70
N MET A 224 -11.95 8.60 -0.99
CA MET A 224 -11.37 7.28 -1.25
C MET A 224 -11.60 6.31 -0.09
N VAL A 225 -11.37 6.78 1.15
CA VAL A 225 -11.53 5.99 2.37
C VAL A 225 -12.96 5.43 2.49
N THR A 226 -13.96 6.19 2.05
CA THR A 226 -15.37 5.82 2.15
C THR A 226 -15.91 4.99 0.98
N ASP A 227 -15.30 5.10 -0.21
CA ASP A 227 -15.81 4.48 -1.44
C ASP A 227 -15.09 3.16 -1.79
N ALA A 228 -13.94 2.87 -1.19
CA ALA A 228 -13.22 1.60 -1.35
C ALA A 228 -13.90 0.48 -0.52
N PRO A 229 -14.08 -0.74 -1.09
CA PRO A 229 -14.58 -1.87 -0.31
C PRO A 229 -13.62 -2.24 0.83
N ALA A 230 -14.10 -2.17 2.07
CA ALA A 230 -13.33 -2.51 3.27
C ALA A 230 -13.69 -3.87 3.90
N ALA A 231 -14.74 -4.55 3.43
CA ALA A 231 -15.24 -5.79 4.02
C ALA A 231 -15.41 -5.73 5.55
N GLY A 232 -14.74 -6.62 6.28
CA GLY A 232 -14.71 -6.62 7.74
C GLY A 232 -13.63 -5.73 8.36
N LEU A 233 -12.82 -5.03 7.57
CA LEU A 233 -11.75 -4.17 8.06
C LEU A 233 -12.32 -2.87 8.65
N GLU A 234 -11.61 -2.31 9.62
CA GLU A 234 -11.93 -1.02 10.25
C GLU A 234 -10.95 0.04 9.76
N PHE A 235 -11.46 1.01 9.00
CA PHE A 235 -10.73 2.23 8.67
C PHE A 235 -11.39 3.36 9.45
N ASP A 236 -10.57 4.12 10.17
CA ASP A 236 -11.03 5.34 10.82
C ASP A 236 -11.32 6.38 9.72
N GLU A 237 -12.39 7.18 9.88
CA GLU A 237 -12.68 8.26 8.93
C GLU A 237 -11.51 9.25 8.95
N GLU A 238 -10.89 9.47 7.79
CA GLU A 238 -9.75 10.37 7.65
C GLU A 238 -10.22 11.73 7.14
N GLU A 239 -9.99 12.78 7.92
CA GLU A 239 -10.19 14.15 7.43
C GLU A 239 -8.99 14.57 6.57
N TRP A 240 -9.24 14.94 5.31
CA TRP A 240 -8.20 15.46 4.41
C TRP A 240 -8.41 16.94 4.13
N ASP A 241 -7.47 17.74 4.62
CA ASP A 241 -7.33 19.14 4.28
C ASP A 241 -6.11 19.39 3.38
N ALA A 242 -5.95 20.65 2.95
CA ALA A 242 -4.81 21.09 2.16
C ALA A 242 -3.47 20.78 2.86
N GLU A 243 -3.39 20.93 4.19
CA GLU A 243 -2.16 20.71 4.92
C GLU A 243 -1.76 19.23 4.93
N ARG A 244 -2.70 18.32 5.20
CA ARG A 244 -2.52 16.87 5.14
C ARG A 244 -2.12 16.43 3.74
N LEU A 245 -2.74 16.98 2.69
CA LEU A 245 -2.32 16.71 1.31
C LEU A 245 -0.86 17.13 1.09
N ARG A 246 -0.46 18.35 1.50
CA ARG A 246 0.94 18.80 1.37
C ARG A 246 1.91 17.94 2.17
N ARG A 247 1.54 17.47 3.37
CA ARG A 247 2.35 16.53 4.16
C ARG A 247 2.52 15.19 3.43
N TYR A 248 1.44 14.66 2.85
CA TYR A 248 1.47 13.44 2.04
C TYR A 248 2.42 13.60 0.83
N GLU A 249 2.30 14.69 0.08
CA GLU A 249 3.15 14.96 -1.09
C GLU A 249 4.63 15.08 -0.72
N ARG A 250 4.92 15.69 0.43
CA ARG A 250 6.28 15.83 0.94
C ARG A 250 6.97 14.48 1.17
N THR A 251 6.23 13.41 1.49
CA THR A 251 6.83 12.07 1.63
C THR A 251 7.42 11.55 0.31
N TYR A 252 6.86 11.95 -0.84
CA TYR A 252 7.40 11.62 -2.16
C TYR A 252 8.52 12.57 -2.57
N LEU A 253 8.31 13.87 -2.37
CA LEU A 253 9.29 14.90 -2.75
C LEU A 253 10.61 14.74 -1.98
N ASP A 254 10.55 14.55 -0.66
CA ASP A 254 11.73 14.35 0.18
C ASP A 254 12.43 13.01 -0.11
N ALA A 255 11.68 12.01 -0.58
CA ALA A 255 12.23 10.73 -1.01
C ALA A 255 12.83 10.79 -2.42
N GLY A 256 12.67 11.90 -3.15
CA GLY A 256 13.04 11.99 -4.57
C GLY A 256 12.24 11.05 -5.47
N ARG A 257 11.05 10.61 -5.03
CA ARG A 257 10.14 9.74 -5.77
C ARG A 257 9.29 10.57 -6.70
N LEU A 258 8.97 10.01 -7.88
CA LEU A 258 8.05 10.65 -8.80
C LEU A 258 6.66 10.07 -8.55
N LEU A 259 5.66 10.94 -8.56
CA LEU A 259 4.25 10.57 -8.59
C LEU A 259 3.55 11.45 -9.63
N LEU A 260 2.90 10.80 -10.60
CA LEU A 260 2.00 11.42 -11.58
C LEU A 260 0.57 11.24 -11.08
N VAL A 261 -0.13 12.35 -10.92
CA VAL A 261 -1.60 12.35 -10.79
C VAL A 261 -2.20 12.58 -12.17
N THR A 262 -3.14 11.73 -12.54
CA THR A 262 -4.01 11.92 -13.70
C THR A 262 -5.44 12.01 -13.22
N ALA A 263 -6.08 13.15 -13.40
CA ALA A 263 -7.45 13.39 -12.96
C ALA A 263 -8.39 13.74 -14.11
N ALA A 264 -9.66 13.37 -13.95
CA ALA A 264 -10.73 13.84 -14.82
C ALA A 264 -11.46 14.99 -14.12
N GLN A 265 -11.52 16.13 -14.81
CA GLN A 265 -12.27 17.31 -14.39
C GLN A 265 -13.57 17.40 -15.18
N HIS A 266 -14.69 17.56 -14.48
CA HIS A 266 -15.98 17.82 -15.12
C HIS A 266 -16.00 19.25 -15.69
N ILE A 267 -16.33 19.40 -16.97
CA ILE A 267 -16.15 20.68 -17.68
C ILE A 267 -17.10 21.76 -17.15
N ASP A 268 -18.36 21.42 -16.90
CA ASP A 268 -19.38 22.40 -16.54
C ASP A 268 -19.23 22.92 -15.10
N SER A 269 -18.81 22.06 -14.16
CA SER A 269 -18.65 22.46 -12.76
C SER A 269 -17.21 22.83 -12.39
N GLY A 270 -16.22 22.33 -13.12
CA GLY A 270 -14.80 22.47 -12.78
C GLY A 270 -14.31 21.49 -11.70
N ASP A 271 -15.15 20.58 -11.22
CA ASP A 271 -14.77 19.65 -10.14
C ASP A 271 -13.85 18.53 -10.64
N LEU A 272 -12.89 18.12 -9.82
CA LEU A 272 -12.21 16.85 -9.99
C LEU A 272 -13.15 15.71 -9.54
N VAL A 273 -13.34 14.72 -10.42
CA VAL A 273 -14.36 13.67 -10.21
C VAL A 273 -13.81 12.26 -10.36
N ALA A 274 -12.59 12.12 -10.86
CA ALA A 274 -11.84 10.87 -10.87
C ALA A 274 -10.34 11.16 -10.84
N PHE A 275 -9.54 10.27 -10.28
CA PHE A 275 -8.09 10.33 -10.37
C PHE A 275 -7.44 8.96 -10.38
N ASN A 276 -6.21 8.91 -10.87
CA ASN A 276 -5.30 7.78 -10.82
C ASN A 276 -3.88 8.28 -10.50
N GLU A 277 -3.14 7.50 -9.71
CA GLU A 277 -1.77 7.82 -9.32
C GLU A 277 -0.79 6.72 -9.74
N LEU A 278 0.31 7.12 -10.36
CA LEU A 278 1.44 6.25 -10.69
C LEU A 278 2.69 6.79 -10.01
N ALA A 279 3.47 5.93 -9.36
CA ALA A 279 4.66 6.31 -8.64
C ALA A 279 5.84 5.37 -8.90
N ILE A 280 7.06 5.92 -8.87
CA ILE A 280 8.30 5.16 -9.01
C ILE A 280 9.42 5.73 -8.13
N GLY A 281 10.29 4.85 -7.64
CA GLY A 281 11.50 5.18 -6.88
C GLY A 281 12.60 5.80 -7.76
N LYS A 282 13.70 6.30 -7.17
CA LYS A 282 14.76 7.05 -7.91
C LYS A 282 15.33 6.27 -9.08
N ASP A 283 15.38 4.95 -8.96
CA ASP A 283 15.65 4.05 -10.07
C ASP A 283 14.42 3.93 -10.98
N ARG A 284 14.46 4.64 -12.12
CA ARG A 284 13.35 4.67 -13.09
C ARG A 284 13.33 3.46 -14.03
N THR A 285 14.19 2.47 -13.78
CA THR A 285 14.20 1.18 -14.46
C THR A 285 13.50 0.09 -13.65
N ALA A 286 13.15 0.36 -12.39
CA ALA A 286 12.40 -0.54 -11.52
C ALA A 286 10.89 -0.55 -11.88
N ALA A 287 10.13 -1.44 -11.23
CA ALA A 287 8.69 -1.49 -11.38
C ALA A 287 8.01 -0.21 -10.88
N THR A 288 6.99 0.23 -11.61
CA THR A 288 6.10 1.31 -11.21
C THR A 288 5.00 0.75 -10.28
N SER A 289 4.61 1.52 -9.26
CA SER A 289 3.43 1.23 -8.46
C SER A 289 2.27 2.11 -8.91
N GLN A 290 1.11 1.50 -9.17
CA GLN A 290 -0.15 2.21 -9.29
C GLN A 290 -0.84 2.22 -7.94
N HIS A 291 -1.11 3.42 -7.46
CA HIS A 291 -1.76 3.69 -6.19
C HIS A 291 -3.27 3.88 -6.44
N ASP A 292 -3.85 4.84 -5.73
CA ASP A 292 -5.26 5.16 -5.71
C ASP A 292 -5.86 5.36 -7.11
N THR A 293 -7.04 4.77 -7.32
CA THR A 293 -7.89 5.09 -8.47
C THR A 293 -9.33 5.22 -8.02
N LEU A 294 -9.87 6.44 -8.06
CA LEU A 294 -11.23 6.73 -7.61
C LEU A 294 -12.05 7.32 -8.74
N VAL A 295 -13.35 7.00 -8.75
CA VAL A 295 -14.37 7.73 -9.50
C VAL A 295 -15.49 8.05 -8.53
N VAL A 296 -15.74 9.35 -8.35
CA VAL A 296 -16.83 9.85 -7.49
C VAL A 296 -18.16 9.24 -7.95
N ARG A 297 -18.94 8.74 -6.99
CA ARG A 297 -20.20 8.02 -7.23
C ARG A 297 -21.14 8.70 -8.22
N THR A 298 -21.33 10.00 -8.12
CA THR A 298 -22.24 10.80 -8.98
C THR A 298 -21.77 10.95 -10.42
N HIS A 299 -20.51 10.61 -10.74
CA HIS A 299 -19.92 10.67 -12.07
C HIS A 299 -19.53 9.28 -12.62
N ARG A 300 -19.98 8.19 -11.97
CA ARG A 300 -19.81 6.83 -12.49
C ARG A 300 -20.68 6.61 -13.72
N GLY A 301 -20.30 5.65 -14.57
CA GLY A 301 -21.01 5.35 -15.82
C GLY A 301 -20.44 6.03 -17.08
N HIS A 302 -19.48 6.93 -16.93
CA HIS A 302 -18.84 7.66 -18.04
C HIS A 302 -17.45 7.13 -18.43
N ARG A 303 -17.13 5.87 -18.06
CA ARG A 303 -15.80 5.24 -18.25
C ARG A 303 -14.60 6.04 -17.70
N LEU A 304 -14.82 6.94 -16.74
CA LEU A 304 -13.76 7.82 -16.20
C LEU A 304 -12.59 7.06 -15.57
N GLY A 305 -12.84 5.92 -14.91
CA GLY A 305 -11.76 5.10 -14.35
C GLY A 305 -10.84 4.52 -15.44
N LEU A 306 -11.39 4.17 -16.61
CA LEU A 306 -10.61 3.74 -17.76
C LEU A 306 -9.86 4.93 -18.39
N LEU A 307 -10.53 6.09 -18.51
CA LEU A 307 -9.96 7.32 -19.03
C LEU A 307 -8.68 7.71 -18.28
N VAL A 308 -8.76 7.87 -16.95
CA VAL A 308 -7.61 8.34 -16.15
C VAL A 308 -6.48 7.32 -16.10
N LYS A 309 -6.79 6.01 -16.11
CA LYS A 309 -5.77 4.96 -16.12
C LYS A 309 -5.05 4.89 -17.46
N CYS A 310 -5.78 4.88 -18.58
CA CYS A 310 -5.15 4.81 -19.90
C CYS A 310 -4.35 6.08 -20.21
N ALA A 311 -4.90 7.26 -19.92
CA ALA A 311 -4.19 8.52 -20.09
C ALA A 311 -2.95 8.61 -19.18
N GLY A 312 -3.06 8.18 -17.93
CA GLY A 312 -1.95 8.12 -16.98
C GLY A 312 -0.84 7.18 -17.44
N LEU A 313 -1.18 5.94 -17.81
CA LEU A 313 -0.21 4.94 -18.27
C LEU A 313 0.50 5.35 -19.56
N LEU A 314 -0.19 6.01 -20.49
CA LEU A 314 0.42 6.54 -21.71
C LEU A 314 1.37 7.71 -21.40
N ALA A 315 0.94 8.69 -20.60
CA ALA A 315 1.81 9.79 -20.18
C ALA A 315 3.02 9.30 -19.37
N TRP A 316 2.85 8.25 -18.57
CA TRP A 316 3.90 7.66 -17.75
C TRP A 316 5.05 7.09 -18.57
N ARG A 317 4.84 6.67 -19.81
CA ARG A 317 5.91 6.20 -20.71
C ARG A 317 6.93 7.30 -21.03
N GLU A 318 6.56 8.57 -20.95
CA GLU A 318 7.50 9.69 -21.09
C GLU A 318 8.27 9.98 -19.79
N ILE A 319 7.68 9.69 -18.63
CA ILE A 319 8.27 9.96 -17.31
C ILE A 319 9.22 8.84 -16.87
N ALA A 320 8.83 7.58 -17.10
CA ALA A 320 9.59 6.39 -16.75
C ALA A 320 9.66 5.40 -17.94
N PRO A 321 10.32 5.78 -19.05
CA PRO A 321 10.36 4.99 -20.29
C PRO A 321 10.99 3.61 -20.13
N HIS A 322 11.83 3.43 -19.11
CA HIS A 322 12.54 2.18 -18.85
C HIS A 322 11.89 1.30 -17.78
N SER A 323 10.80 1.76 -17.13
CA SER A 323 10.03 0.92 -16.21
C SER A 323 9.43 -0.26 -17.00
N PRO A 324 9.67 -1.52 -16.59
CA PRO A 324 9.23 -2.70 -17.34
C PRO A 324 7.76 -3.02 -17.11
N ARG A 325 7.22 -2.70 -15.92
CA ARG A 325 5.87 -3.07 -15.53
C ARG A 325 5.25 -2.12 -14.52
N VAL A 326 3.93 -2.20 -14.36
CA VAL A 326 3.16 -1.53 -13.30
C VAL A 326 2.53 -2.58 -12.40
N LEU A 327 2.67 -2.44 -11.09
CA LEU A 327 1.99 -3.26 -10.09
C LEU A 327 0.81 -2.50 -9.47
N THR A 328 -0.26 -3.20 -9.13
CA THR A 328 -1.42 -2.61 -8.45
C THR A 328 -2.13 -3.64 -7.59
N TYR A 329 -2.78 -3.17 -6.52
CA TYR A 329 -3.52 -3.99 -5.57
C TYR A 329 -4.97 -3.56 -5.55
N ASN A 330 -5.90 -4.51 -5.59
CA ASN A 330 -7.33 -4.24 -5.49
C ASN A 330 -8.05 -5.36 -4.75
N ALA A 331 -8.96 -5.02 -3.83
CA ALA A 331 -9.88 -5.98 -3.23
C ALA A 331 -10.59 -6.84 -4.29
N GLU A 332 -10.66 -8.16 -4.07
CA GLU A 332 -11.24 -9.13 -5.00
C GLU A 332 -12.73 -8.88 -5.26
N GLU A 333 -13.46 -8.30 -4.30
CA GLU A 333 -14.84 -7.88 -4.48
C GLU A 333 -15.01 -6.59 -5.30
N ASN A 334 -13.94 -5.82 -5.54
CA ASN A 334 -13.99 -4.59 -6.32
C ASN A 334 -14.04 -4.89 -7.83
N ARG A 335 -15.12 -5.55 -8.25
CA ARG A 335 -15.25 -5.99 -9.63
C ARG A 335 -15.18 -4.90 -10.68
N PRO A 336 -15.75 -3.70 -10.48
CA PRO A 336 -15.61 -2.61 -11.43
C PRO A 336 -14.14 -2.24 -11.70
N MET A 337 -13.32 -2.12 -10.65
CA MET A 337 -11.91 -1.75 -10.80
C MET A 337 -11.09 -2.88 -11.44
N LEU A 338 -11.32 -4.11 -11.00
CA LEU A 338 -10.67 -5.27 -11.61
C LEU A 338 -11.03 -5.41 -13.10
N SER A 339 -12.25 -5.04 -13.52
CA SER A 339 -12.68 -5.15 -14.92
C SER A 339 -11.95 -4.15 -15.79
N ILE A 340 -11.68 -2.96 -15.26
CA ILE A 340 -10.85 -1.96 -15.93
C ILE A 340 -9.42 -2.48 -16.08
N ASN A 341 -8.84 -3.03 -15.01
CA ASN A 341 -7.48 -3.58 -15.03
C ASN A 341 -7.33 -4.73 -16.04
N GLU A 342 -8.24 -5.70 -16.00
CA GLU A 342 -8.25 -6.86 -16.92
C GLU A 342 -8.43 -6.41 -18.38
N ALA A 343 -9.29 -5.41 -18.64
CA ALA A 343 -9.47 -4.86 -19.99
C ALA A 343 -8.20 -4.18 -20.52
N ILE A 344 -7.45 -3.48 -19.65
CA ILE A 344 -6.16 -2.86 -19.94
C ILE A 344 -5.07 -3.92 -20.22
N GLY A 345 -5.16 -5.09 -19.57
CA GLY A 345 -4.21 -6.18 -19.72
C GLY A 345 -3.39 -6.48 -18.46
N PHE A 346 -3.79 -5.97 -17.30
CA PHE A 346 -3.21 -6.41 -16.03
C PHE A 346 -3.53 -7.88 -15.78
N VAL A 347 -2.54 -8.63 -15.30
CA VAL A 347 -2.67 -10.05 -14.94
C VAL A 347 -2.37 -10.26 -13.45
N PRO A 348 -3.10 -11.14 -12.75
CA PRO A 348 -2.81 -11.45 -11.35
C PRO A 348 -1.42 -12.07 -11.20
N VAL A 349 -0.67 -11.65 -10.17
CA VAL A 349 0.67 -12.19 -9.83
C VAL A 349 0.78 -12.72 -8.41
N ALA A 350 0.01 -12.15 -7.48
CA ALA A 350 -0.07 -12.61 -6.09
C ALA A 350 -1.41 -12.21 -5.46
N TYR A 351 -1.67 -12.70 -4.25
CA TYR A 351 -2.84 -12.33 -3.46
C TYR A 351 -2.40 -11.89 -2.07
N GLU A 352 -3.07 -10.91 -1.51
CA GLU A 352 -2.81 -10.42 -0.16
C GLU A 352 -4.04 -10.69 0.71
N GLY A 353 -3.83 -11.35 1.85
CA GLY A 353 -4.88 -11.53 2.83
C GLY A 353 -4.92 -10.33 3.76
N ALA A 354 -6.10 -9.75 3.95
CA ALA A 354 -6.34 -8.75 4.98
C ALA A 354 -6.90 -9.44 6.23
N TRP A 355 -6.18 -9.31 7.34
CA TRP A 355 -6.40 -10.07 8.56
C TRP A 355 -6.78 -9.14 9.71
N LYS A 356 -7.79 -9.52 10.49
CA LYS A 356 -8.28 -8.73 11.63
C LYS A 356 -8.35 -9.55 12.91
N LYS A 357 -8.07 -8.90 14.03
CA LYS A 357 -8.35 -9.40 15.38
C LYS A 357 -8.99 -8.32 16.23
N VAL A 358 -10.07 -8.65 16.93
CA VAL A 358 -10.61 -7.82 18.00
C VAL A 358 -9.92 -8.22 19.32
N LEU A 359 -9.34 -7.23 19.99
CA LEU A 359 -8.75 -7.39 21.31
C LEU A 359 -9.86 -7.34 22.36
N VAL A 360 -10.13 -8.49 22.98
CA VAL A 360 -11.02 -8.61 24.15
C VAL A 360 -10.37 -8.01 25.38
#